data_AF-A0A953KPQ7-F1
#
_entry.id   AF-A0A953KPQ7-F1
#
_cell.length_a   1.000
_cell.length_b   1.000
_cell.length_c   1.000
_cell.angle_alpha   90.00
_cell.angle_beta   90.00
_cell.angle_gamma   90.00
#
_symmetry.space_group_name_H-M   'P 1'
#
loop_
_entity.id
_entity.type
_entity.pdbx_description
1 polymer ?
#
loop_
_entity_poly.entity_id
_entity_poly.type
_entity_poly.pdbx_seq_one_letter_code
_entity_poly.pdbx_strand_id
1 'polypeptide(L)'
;MNLHEHQAKELLGKYGVPVQTGRVSYSPEQAVENAYYALQDGAELLILKAQIHAGGRGKGVIHNPETNEPVMYNLKELRGVKVLPATEGNPLHEVYEISRRMLGQKLVTLQTGPQGKIINRMLVANGVDIAKEFYCSILMDRGTGKNIIMVSTEGGVEIEKVAEETPEKIIKEYIEPGQGVQGFQARRLAFGLGLNGAAQKQFISFITALYNAYLSIDASMVEVNPMVLTPDDKIIAVDAKVSIDDNALYRHKDIAAMRDESEEDPLEVEAGKYDLNYIKLDGNVGCMVNGAGLAMATMDIIKLAGGEPANFLDVGGGASVDRVANAFRVMMSDPNVKAVLINIFGGIVRCDRVANGIIQAMETVAVNVPVIVRLDGTNAEEARQILLNSPLNFSVAGTLLEAAQKVTEALEAAAATTTVGIKEGSTVMSAAMASASVIRRLDDDDDMDFSDDDNNEEEEEDSYTRSMEEVDVEEIEDPDAMNFADFDEEELDDDVDNIDSLFGDDDDDI
;
A
#
# COMPACT_ATOMS: atom_id res chain seq x y z
N MET A 1 -8.04 -6.66 -4.53
CA MET A 1 -7.03 -6.98 -5.56
C MET A 1 -6.92 -5.82 -6.54
N ASN A 2 -5.71 -5.35 -6.84
CA ASN A 2 -5.50 -4.28 -7.82
C ASN A 2 -5.23 -4.85 -9.22
N LEU A 3 -5.60 -4.09 -10.26
CA LEU A 3 -5.30 -4.40 -11.65
C LEU A 3 -4.26 -3.42 -12.22
N HIS A 4 -3.45 -3.90 -13.16
CA HIS A 4 -2.63 -3.03 -14.00
C HIS A 4 -3.51 -2.19 -14.92
N GLU A 5 -2.99 -1.02 -15.36
CA GLU A 5 -3.72 -0.11 -16.27
C GLU A 5 -4.22 -0.82 -17.54
N HIS A 6 -3.39 -1.66 -18.18
CA HIS A 6 -3.81 -2.38 -19.40
C HIS A 6 -4.96 -3.36 -19.13
N GLN A 7 -4.95 -4.06 -17.99
CA GLN A 7 -6.02 -4.99 -17.58
C GLN A 7 -7.31 -4.21 -17.28
N ALA A 8 -7.20 -3.12 -16.52
CA ALA A 8 -8.30 -2.22 -16.24
C ALA A 8 -8.93 -1.71 -17.54
N LYS A 9 -8.13 -1.20 -18.48
CA LYS A 9 -8.62 -0.72 -19.78
C LYS A 9 -9.27 -1.81 -20.61
N GLU A 10 -8.70 -3.02 -20.65
CA GLU A 10 -9.30 -4.15 -21.37
C GLU A 10 -10.68 -4.49 -20.79
N LEU A 11 -10.80 -4.57 -19.46
CA LEU A 11 -12.08 -4.84 -18.80
C LEU A 11 -13.08 -3.72 -19.05
N LEU A 12 -12.72 -2.46 -18.81
CA LEU A 12 -13.61 -1.31 -19.02
C LEU A 12 -14.06 -1.23 -20.50
N GLY A 13 -13.16 -1.51 -21.44
CA GLY A 13 -13.47 -1.56 -22.87
C GLY A 13 -14.53 -2.60 -23.23
N LYS A 14 -14.56 -3.77 -22.56
CA LYS A 14 -15.60 -4.81 -22.76
C LYS A 14 -17.01 -4.31 -22.39
N TYR A 15 -17.11 -3.33 -21.49
CA TYR A 15 -18.37 -2.69 -21.10
C TYR A 15 -18.70 -1.45 -21.94
N GLY A 16 -17.92 -1.18 -22.99
CA GLY A 16 -18.15 -0.06 -23.90
C GLY A 16 -17.63 1.28 -23.38
N VAL A 17 -16.78 1.30 -22.34
CA VAL A 17 -16.08 2.52 -21.91
C VAL A 17 -15.02 2.85 -22.97
N PRO A 18 -15.05 4.06 -23.57
CA PRO A 18 -13.97 4.51 -24.46
C PRO A 18 -12.65 4.62 -23.68
N VAL A 19 -11.66 3.82 -24.07
CA VAL A 19 -10.32 3.78 -23.47
C VAL A 19 -9.26 4.09 -24.52
N GLN A 20 -8.13 4.67 -24.10
CA GLN A 20 -6.96 4.82 -24.95
C GLN A 20 -6.48 3.44 -25.44
N THR A 21 -6.30 3.30 -26.74
CA THR A 21 -5.79 2.07 -27.36
C THR A 21 -4.32 1.85 -27.01
N GLY A 22 -3.97 0.59 -26.72
CA GLY A 22 -2.60 0.20 -26.46
C GLY A 22 -2.46 -1.30 -26.26
N ARG A 23 -1.22 -1.79 -26.29
CA ARG A 23 -0.88 -3.21 -26.15
C ARG A 23 0.23 -3.39 -25.12
N VAL A 24 0.06 -4.41 -24.27
CA VAL A 24 1.06 -4.77 -23.26
C VAL A 24 2.26 -5.46 -23.92
N SER A 25 3.44 -5.20 -23.37
CA SER A 25 4.73 -5.72 -23.83
C SER A 25 5.52 -6.24 -22.64
N TYR A 26 6.09 -7.43 -22.78
CA TYR A 26 6.92 -8.12 -21.79
C TYR A 26 8.40 -8.15 -22.19
N SER A 27 8.73 -7.70 -23.40
CA SER A 27 10.10 -7.56 -23.88
C SER A 27 10.25 -6.30 -24.74
N PRO A 28 11.49 -5.80 -24.93
CA PRO A 28 11.75 -4.69 -25.85
C PRO A 28 11.31 -4.98 -27.28
N GLU A 29 11.47 -6.22 -27.75
CA GLU A 29 11.06 -6.65 -29.10
C GLU A 29 9.54 -6.57 -29.27
N GLN A 30 8.79 -7.04 -28.26
CA GLN A 30 7.33 -6.94 -28.26
C GLN A 30 6.87 -5.48 -28.20
N ALA A 31 7.59 -4.62 -27.47
CA ALA A 31 7.31 -3.19 -27.44
C ALA A 31 7.49 -2.54 -28.82
N VAL A 32 8.54 -2.90 -29.55
CA VAL A 32 8.77 -2.46 -30.93
C VAL A 32 7.68 -2.96 -31.87
N GLU A 33 7.28 -4.23 -31.76
CA GLU A 33 6.18 -4.79 -32.55
C GLU A 33 4.86 -4.04 -32.29
N ASN A 34 4.53 -3.79 -31.03
CA ASN A 34 3.33 -3.05 -30.65
C ASN A 34 3.37 -1.60 -31.14
N ALA A 35 4.53 -0.94 -31.05
CA ALA A 35 4.73 0.39 -31.61
C ALA A 35 4.57 0.38 -33.14
N TYR A 36 5.09 -0.63 -33.84
CA TYR A 36 4.92 -0.76 -35.28
C TYR A 36 3.44 -0.84 -35.68
N TYR A 37 2.64 -1.65 -34.97
CA TYR A 37 1.19 -1.71 -35.23
C TYR A 37 0.49 -0.38 -34.91
N ALA A 38 0.84 0.28 -33.81
CA ALA A 38 0.30 1.60 -33.48
C ALA A 38 0.55 2.62 -34.62
N LEU A 39 1.76 2.62 -35.20
CA LEU A 39 2.11 3.47 -36.34
C LEU A 39 1.32 3.10 -37.62
N GLN A 40 1.11 1.81 -37.89
CA GLN A 40 0.25 1.36 -39.01
C GLN A 40 -1.20 1.80 -38.84
N ASP A 41 -1.67 1.84 -37.60
CA ASP A 41 -3.01 2.31 -37.24
C ASP A 41 -3.11 3.86 -37.23
N GLY A 42 -2.03 4.56 -37.61
CA GLY A 42 -2.00 6.01 -37.77
C GLY A 42 -1.62 6.80 -36.51
N ALA A 43 -1.00 6.17 -35.51
CA ALA A 43 -0.55 6.89 -34.32
C ALA A 43 0.53 7.93 -34.66
N GLU A 44 0.26 9.20 -34.35
CA GLU A 44 1.23 10.30 -34.49
C GLU A 44 2.13 10.44 -33.25
N LEU A 45 1.70 9.86 -32.14
CA LEU A 45 2.41 9.83 -30.86
C LEU A 45 2.35 8.41 -30.29
N LEU A 46 3.47 7.95 -29.75
CA LEU A 46 3.59 6.70 -29.02
C LEU A 46 3.83 7.00 -27.54
N ILE A 47 3.10 6.31 -26.67
CA ILE A 47 3.18 6.46 -25.22
C ILE A 47 3.66 5.14 -24.61
N LEU A 48 4.80 5.16 -23.95
CA LEU A 48 5.36 4.02 -23.22
C LEU A 48 5.08 4.23 -21.73
N LYS A 49 4.33 3.31 -21.12
CA LYS A 49 3.94 3.39 -19.71
C LYS A 49 4.39 2.14 -18.97
N ALA A 50 5.23 2.31 -17.95
CA ALA A 50 5.51 1.27 -16.99
C ALA A 50 4.19 0.80 -16.32
N GLN A 51 4.06 -0.51 -16.15
CA GLN A 51 2.87 -1.10 -15.52
C GLN A 51 3.28 -1.61 -14.14
N ILE A 52 2.82 -0.90 -13.11
CA ILE A 52 2.96 -1.23 -11.69
C ILE A 52 1.65 -0.88 -10.98
N HIS A 53 1.38 -1.46 -9.81
CA HIS A 53 0.17 -1.19 -9.02
C HIS A 53 0.27 0.10 -8.19
N ALA A 54 0.81 1.17 -8.77
CA ALA A 54 0.94 2.48 -8.12
C ALA A 54 0.76 3.64 -9.12
N GLY A 55 0.22 4.75 -8.62
CA GLY A 55 0.08 6.01 -9.33
C GLY A 55 1.38 6.82 -9.41
N GLY A 56 1.31 8.03 -9.98
CA GLY A 56 2.47 8.94 -10.03
C GLY A 56 3.60 8.52 -10.99
N ARG A 57 3.38 7.53 -11.85
CA ARG A 57 4.38 6.94 -12.77
C ARG A 57 5.03 7.96 -13.70
N GLY A 58 4.31 9.00 -14.13
CA GLY A 58 4.85 10.06 -14.99
C GLY A 58 5.94 10.89 -14.31
N LYS A 59 5.84 11.08 -12.99
CA LYS A 59 6.85 11.77 -12.17
C LYS A 59 7.87 10.81 -11.56
N GLY A 60 7.54 9.52 -11.46
CA GLY A 60 8.42 8.49 -10.91
C GLY A 60 9.72 8.31 -11.69
N VAL A 61 10.81 8.03 -10.97
CA VAL A 61 12.16 7.79 -11.52
C VAL A 61 12.42 6.29 -11.59
N ILE A 62 13.04 5.85 -12.68
CA ILE A 62 13.49 4.46 -12.82
C ILE A 62 14.93 4.37 -12.32
N HIS A 63 15.18 3.38 -11.47
CA HIS A 63 16.46 3.09 -10.84
C HIS A 63 16.92 1.67 -11.16
N ASN A 64 18.23 1.48 -11.19
CA ASN A 64 18.80 0.15 -11.19
C ASN A 64 18.48 -0.57 -9.86
N PRO A 65 17.93 -1.79 -9.86
CA PRO A 65 17.54 -2.47 -8.63
C PRO A 65 18.74 -2.88 -7.75
N GLU A 66 19.93 -3.08 -8.35
CA GLU A 66 21.15 -3.48 -7.64
C GLU A 66 21.93 -2.27 -7.10
N THR A 67 22.14 -1.24 -7.92
CA THR A 67 22.94 -0.06 -7.54
C THR A 67 22.11 1.08 -6.96
N ASN A 68 20.78 1.05 -7.16
CA ASN A 68 19.85 2.13 -6.83
C ASN A 68 20.11 3.46 -7.57
N GLU A 69 21.01 3.48 -8.55
CA GLU A 69 21.29 4.66 -9.35
C GLU A 69 20.17 4.93 -10.37
N PRO A 70 19.83 6.21 -10.64
CA PRO A 70 18.85 6.56 -11.66
C PRO A 70 19.28 6.07 -13.05
N VAL A 71 18.36 5.44 -13.77
CA VAL A 71 18.56 5.03 -15.15
C VAL A 71 18.43 6.24 -16.06
N MET A 72 19.43 6.47 -16.90
CA MET A 72 19.50 7.65 -17.75
C MET A 72 19.11 7.36 -19.21
N TYR A 73 18.38 8.29 -19.82
CA TYR A 73 18.08 8.33 -21.25
C TYR A 73 18.20 9.77 -21.75
N ASN A 74 19.02 10.00 -22.77
CA ASN A 74 19.30 11.33 -23.34
C ASN A 74 19.64 12.39 -22.28
N LEU A 75 20.60 12.06 -21.39
CA LEU A 75 21.10 12.92 -20.31
C LEU A 75 20.03 13.32 -19.26
N LYS A 76 18.88 12.64 -19.24
CA LYS A 76 17.81 12.84 -18.27
C LYS A 76 17.47 11.53 -17.59
N GLU A 77 16.95 11.63 -16.37
CA GLU A 77 16.37 10.48 -15.67
C GLU A 77 15.21 9.90 -16.48
N LEU A 78 15.23 8.58 -16.64
CA LEU A 78 14.13 7.86 -17.25
C LEU A 78 12.96 7.84 -16.26
N ARG A 79 11.79 8.19 -16.77
CA ARG A 79 10.53 8.27 -16.02
C ARG A 79 9.62 7.12 -16.41
N GLY A 80 8.67 6.77 -15.55
CA GLY A 80 7.72 5.66 -15.79
C GLY A 80 6.73 5.89 -16.95
N VAL A 81 6.60 7.11 -17.47
CA VAL A 81 5.85 7.42 -18.69
C VAL A 81 6.72 8.20 -19.66
N LYS A 82 6.77 7.79 -20.93
CA LYS A 82 7.46 8.50 -22.02
C LYS A 82 6.54 8.68 -23.23
N VAL A 83 6.59 9.89 -23.78
CA VAL A 83 5.88 10.28 -25.00
C VAL A 83 6.92 10.43 -26.10
N LEU A 84 6.67 9.80 -27.25
CA LEU A 84 7.54 9.82 -28.41
C LEU A 84 6.74 10.26 -29.64
N PRO A 85 7.14 11.34 -30.33
CA PRO A 85 6.59 11.67 -31.63
C PRO A 85 6.92 10.58 -32.66
N ALA A 86 5.92 10.14 -33.41
CA ALA A 86 6.09 9.15 -34.48
C ALA A 86 6.87 9.70 -35.69
N THR A 87 6.89 11.02 -35.85
CA THR A 87 7.45 11.71 -37.03
C THR A 87 8.92 12.09 -36.87
N GLU A 88 9.51 11.89 -35.69
CA GLU A 88 10.89 12.29 -35.40
C GLU A 88 11.82 11.08 -35.31
N GLY A 89 13.01 11.21 -35.91
CA GLY A 89 14.07 10.21 -35.78
C GLY A 89 13.68 8.81 -36.27
N ASN A 90 13.99 7.81 -35.45
CA ASN A 90 13.58 6.42 -35.66
C ASN A 90 12.76 5.95 -34.44
N PRO A 91 11.43 6.13 -34.45
CA PRO A 91 10.59 5.90 -33.28
C PRO A 91 10.66 4.46 -32.78
N LEU A 92 10.79 3.48 -33.68
CA LEU A 92 10.91 2.06 -33.31
C LEU A 92 12.23 1.78 -32.59
N HIS A 93 13.32 2.41 -33.00
CA HIS A 93 14.60 2.27 -32.30
C HIS A 93 14.54 2.93 -30.91
N GLU A 94 13.90 4.09 -30.79
CA GLU A 94 13.72 4.74 -29.48
C GLU A 94 12.85 3.92 -28.54
N VAL A 95 11.76 3.33 -29.05
CA VAL A 95 10.93 2.39 -28.30
C VAL A 95 11.79 1.24 -27.77
N TYR A 96 12.63 0.63 -28.60
CA TYR A 96 13.52 -0.45 -28.18
C TYR A 96 14.46 -0.02 -27.05
N GLU A 97 15.16 1.11 -27.21
CA GLU A 97 16.14 1.61 -26.24
C GLU A 97 15.50 1.97 -24.91
N ILE A 98 14.34 2.63 -24.92
CA ILE A 98 13.59 2.96 -23.70
C ILE A 98 13.08 1.69 -23.03
N SER A 99 12.50 0.76 -23.79
CA SER A 99 11.95 -0.48 -23.25
C SER A 99 13.03 -1.34 -22.59
N ARG A 100 14.20 -1.47 -23.22
CA ARG A 100 15.37 -2.18 -22.67
C ARG A 100 15.88 -1.56 -21.36
N ARG A 101 15.79 -0.24 -21.21
CA ARG A 101 16.18 0.49 -20.00
C ARG A 101 15.07 0.59 -18.95
N MET A 102 13.85 0.21 -19.28
CA MET A 102 12.70 0.28 -18.39
C MET A 102 12.38 -1.09 -17.77
N LEU A 103 12.32 -2.14 -18.60
CA LEU A 103 11.96 -3.49 -18.16
C LEU A 103 13.05 -4.07 -17.24
N GLY A 104 12.62 -4.71 -16.15
CA GLY A 104 13.47 -5.27 -15.11
C GLY A 104 14.09 -4.23 -14.15
N GLN A 105 13.82 -2.94 -14.35
CA GLN A 105 14.30 -1.88 -13.46
C GLN A 105 13.26 -1.54 -12.38
N LYS A 106 13.71 -0.85 -11.33
CA LYS A 106 12.86 -0.42 -10.22
C LYS A 106 12.26 0.97 -10.48
N LEU A 107 10.94 1.08 -10.53
CA LEU A 107 10.24 2.37 -10.58
C LEU A 107 9.93 2.86 -9.16
N VAL A 108 10.43 4.04 -8.82
CA VAL A 108 10.16 4.74 -7.56
C VAL A 108 9.18 5.88 -7.84
N THR A 109 8.05 5.85 -7.16
CA THR A 109 7.01 6.89 -7.17
C THR A 109 6.75 7.37 -5.75
N LEU A 110 5.95 8.43 -5.59
CA LEU A 110 5.52 8.89 -4.27
C LEU A 110 4.74 7.79 -3.51
N GLN A 111 3.95 6.99 -4.22
CA GLN A 111 3.09 5.95 -3.63
C GLN A 111 3.83 4.64 -3.33
N THR A 112 4.92 4.35 -4.03
CA THR A 112 5.72 3.13 -3.80
C THR A 112 6.81 3.31 -2.76
N GLY A 113 7.09 4.53 -2.30
CA GLY A 113 8.25 4.83 -1.47
C GLY A 113 9.60 4.43 -2.11
N PRO A 114 10.71 4.49 -1.33
CA PRO A 114 12.06 4.17 -1.80
C PRO A 114 12.24 2.72 -2.28
N GLN A 115 11.43 1.80 -1.77
CA GLN A 115 11.43 0.39 -2.14
C GLN A 115 11.00 0.17 -3.59
N GLY A 116 10.20 1.07 -4.16
CA GLY A 116 9.76 1.01 -5.56
C GLY A 116 9.03 -0.29 -5.93
N LYS A 117 8.80 -0.48 -7.22
CA LYS A 117 8.32 -1.75 -7.81
C LYS A 117 9.09 -2.08 -9.08
N ILE A 118 9.36 -3.36 -9.31
CA ILE A 118 10.07 -3.82 -10.51
C ILE A 118 9.13 -3.79 -11.70
N ILE A 119 9.56 -3.16 -12.79
CA ILE A 119 8.77 -3.05 -14.01
C ILE A 119 8.91 -4.34 -14.82
N ASN A 120 7.96 -5.26 -14.66
CA ASN A 120 7.95 -6.54 -15.37
C ASN A 120 7.26 -6.48 -16.74
N ARG A 121 6.47 -5.43 -16.97
CA ARG A 121 5.71 -5.23 -18.21
C ARG A 121 5.48 -3.75 -18.47
N MET A 122 5.21 -3.41 -19.72
CA MET A 122 4.93 -2.03 -20.13
C MET A 122 3.78 -1.97 -21.13
N LEU A 123 3.06 -0.86 -21.15
CA LEU A 123 2.00 -0.58 -22.11
C LEU A 123 2.55 0.36 -23.19
N VAL A 124 2.43 -0.04 -24.46
CA VAL A 124 2.66 0.82 -25.62
C VAL A 124 1.29 1.26 -26.13
N ALA A 125 0.99 2.55 -26.01
CA ALA A 125 -0.30 3.13 -26.32
C ALA A 125 -0.20 4.25 -27.36
N ASN A 126 -1.30 4.50 -28.06
CA ASN A 126 -1.40 5.61 -29.00
C ASN A 126 -1.57 6.92 -28.22
N GLY A 127 -0.98 8.01 -28.69
CA GLY A 127 -1.30 9.33 -28.16
C GLY A 127 -2.76 9.69 -28.39
N VAL A 128 -3.28 10.52 -27.50
CA VAL A 128 -4.64 11.06 -27.58
C VAL A 128 -4.51 12.57 -27.60
N ASP A 129 -5.18 13.23 -28.55
CA ASP A 129 -5.23 14.69 -28.59
C ASP A 129 -6.07 15.20 -27.43
N ILE A 130 -5.49 16.10 -26.62
CA ILE A 130 -6.09 16.56 -25.38
C ILE A 130 -6.58 17.99 -25.57
N ALA A 131 -7.90 18.19 -25.56
CA ALA A 131 -8.49 19.53 -25.43
C ALA A 131 -8.60 19.92 -23.96
N LYS A 132 -8.99 18.99 -23.09
CA LYS A 132 -9.07 19.20 -21.64
C LYS A 132 -8.95 17.88 -20.87
N GLU A 133 -8.30 17.92 -19.71
CA GLU A 133 -8.23 16.80 -18.78
C GLU A 133 -9.23 16.99 -17.64
N PHE A 134 -9.82 15.87 -17.21
CA PHE A 134 -10.77 15.79 -16.11
C PHE A 134 -10.40 14.61 -15.20
N TYR A 135 -10.97 14.61 -14.01
CA TYR A 135 -10.93 13.49 -13.07
C TYR A 135 -12.30 12.83 -13.01
N CYS A 136 -12.33 11.50 -12.88
CA CYS A 136 -13.54 10.73 -12.60
C CYS A 136 -13.23 9.53 -11.71
N SER A 137 -14.02 9.28 -10.67
CA SER A 137 -13.96 8.04 -9.90
C SER A 137 -15.31 7.57 -9.39
N ILE A 138 -15.38 6.27 -9.10
CA ILE A 138 -16.54 5.56 -8.56
C ILE A 138 -16.04 4.66 -7.43
N LEU A 139 -16.65 4.79 -6.24
CA LEU A 139 -16.38 3.96 -5.08
C LEU A 139 -17.61 3.93 -4.16
N MET A 140 -17.62 3.05 -3.16
CA MET A 140 -18.65 3.05 -2.13
C MET A 140 -18.30 4.03 -1.01
N ASP A 141 -19.13 5.04 -0.82
CA ASP A 141 -19.04 5.90 0.36
C ASP A 141 -19.60 5.15 1.57
N ARG A 142 -18.73 4.88 2.54
CA ARG A 142 -19.08 4.13 3.76
C ARG A 142 -19.98 4.93 4.70
N GLY A 143 -19.94 6.26 4.64
CA GLY A 143 -20.78 7.12 5.48
C GLY A 143 -22.25 7.04 5.11
N THR A 144 -22.55 7.11 3.81
CA THR A 144 -23.91 7.01 3.29
C THR A 144 -24.35 5.58 2.94
N GLY A 145 -23.40 4.64 2.81
CA GLY A 145 -23.67 3.28 2.33
C GLY A 145 -24.07 3.25 0.86
N LYS A 146 -23.70 4.27 0.07
CA LYS A 146 -24.07 4.42 -1.34
C LYS A 146 -22.83 4.49 -2.21
N ASN A 147 -22.96 4.06 -3.46
CA ASN A 147 -21.93 4.32 -4.45
C ASN A 147 -21.91 5.81 -4.76
N ILE A 148 -20.72 6.42 -4.72
CA ILE A 148 -20.48 7.81 -5.06
C ILE A 148 -19.71 7.89 -6.37
N ILE A 149 -20.16 8.76 -7.27
CA ILE A 149 -19.41 9.19 -8.45
C ILE A 149 -18.84 10.57 -8.16
N MET A 150 -17.53 10.72 -8.32
CA MET A 150 -16.83 11.99 -8.16
C MET A 150 -16.20 12.41 -9.47
N VAL A 151 -16.37 13.67 -9.85
CA VAL A 151 -15.73 14.25 -11.03
C VAL A 151 -15.14 15.61 -10.71
N SER A 152 -14.07 15.99 -11.41
CA SER A 152 -13.45 17.31 -11.26
C SER A 152 -12.88 17.83 -12.58
N THR A 153 -12.80 19.16 -12.69
CA THR A 153 -12.08 19.85 -13.77
C THR A 153 -10.56 19.78 -13.62
N GLU A 154 -10.06 19.39 -12.45
CA GLU A 154 -8.64 19.27 -12.15
C GLU A 154 -8.13 17.85 -12.49
N GLY A 155 -8.16 17.50 -13.78
CA GLY A 155 -7.57 16.24 -14.27
C GLY A 155 -6.03 16.27 -14.24
N GLY A 156 -5.41 15.09 -14.19
CA GLY A 156 -3.95 14.96 -14.21
C GLY A 156 -3.24 15.32 -12.89
N VAL A 157 -4.00 15.63 -11.85
CA VAL A 157 -3.52 15.96 -10.50
C VAL A 157 -4.05 14.92 -9.50
N GLU A 158 -3.35 14.75 -8.38
CA GLU A 158 -3.82 13.91 -7.25
C GLU A 158 -5.10 14.50 -6.66
N ILE A 159 -6.15 13.68 -6.59
CA ILE A 159 -7.48 14.16 -6.18
C ILE A 159 -7.52 14.55 -4.71
N GLU A 160 -6.68 13.95 -3.88
CA GLU A 160 -6.53 14.25 -2.46
C GLU A 160 -6.11 15.70 -2.26
N LYS A 161 -5.18 16.18 -3.10
CA LYS A 161 -4.75 17.58 -3.08
C LYS A 161 -5.87 18.54 -3.47
N VAL A 162 -6.67 18.17 -4.48
CA VAL A 162 -7.85 18.96 -4.89
C VAL A 162 -8.89 18.97 -3.77
N ALA A 163 -9.08 17.86 -3.06
CA ALA A 163 -10.01 17.75 -1.95
C ALA A 163 -9.59 18.60 -0.74
N GLU A 164 -8.29 18.76 -0.51
CA GLU A 164 -7.74 19.59 0.57
C GLU A 164 -7.75 21.09 0.20
N GLU A 165 -7.26 21.45 -0.99
CA GLU A 165 -7.04 22.85 -1.38
C GLU A 165 -8.27 23.51 -2.03
N THR A 166 -9.03 22.77 -2.84
CA THR A 166 -10.17 23.29 -3.62
C THR A 166 -11.34 22.28 -3.66
N PRO A 167 -11.90 21.90 -2.49
CA PRO A 167 -12.94 20.86 -2.40
C PRO A 167 -14.19 21.16 -3.26
N GLU A 168 -14.49 22.43 -3.50
CA GLU A 168 -15.62 22.89 -4.32
C GLU A 168 -15.51 22.48 -5.79
N LYS A 169 -14.31 22.11 -6.26
CA LYS A 169 -14.10 21.60 -7.63
C LYS A 169 -14.42 20.12 -7.78
N ILE A 170 -14.78 19.43 -6.70
CA ILE A 170 -15.17 18.02 -6.72
C ILE A 170 -16.69 17.93 -6.71
N ILE A 171 -17.27 17.62 -7.86
CA ILE A 171 -18.71 17.38 -7.98
C ILE A 171 -18.98 15.92 -7.64
N LYS A 172 -20.01 15.68 -6.82
CA LYS A 172 -20.35 14.35 -6.28
C LYS A 172 -21.80 14.00 -6.58
N GLU A 173 -22.04 12.74 -6.94
CA GLU A 173 -23.37 12.16 -7.11
C GLU A 173 -23.46 10.82 -6.36
N TYR A 174 -24.48 10.68 -5.51
CA TYR A 174 -24.75 9.45 -4.79
C TYR A 174 -25.81 8.62 -5.53
N ILE A 175 -25.53 7.36 -5.77
CA ILE A 175 -26.41 6.47 -6.53
C ILE A 175 -27.21 5.60 -5.56
N GLU A 176 -28.54 5.60 -5.73
CA GLU A 176 -29.41 4.73 -4.93
C GLU A 176 -29.18 3.25 -5.29
N PRO A 177 -28.97 2.37 -4.29
CA PRO A 177 -28.83 0.95 -4.53
C PRO A 177 -29.98 0.38 -5.37
N GLY A 178 -29.65 -0.41 -6.38
CA GLY A 178 -30.62 -1.06 -7.27
C GLY A 178 -31.19 -0.19 -8.40
N GLN A 179 -31.01 1.13 -8.37
CA GLN A 179 -31.54 2.01 -9.43
C GLN A 179 -30.53 2.25 -10.57
N GLY A 180 -29.23 2.12 -10.28
CA GLY A 180 -28.17 2.51 -11.21
C GLY A 180 -28.12 4.01 -11.47
N VAL A 181 -27.21 4.45 -12.34
CA VAL A 181 -27.01 5.88 -12.64
C VAL A 181 -28.20 6.43 -13.42
N GLN A 182 -28.87 7.42 -12.84
CA GLN A 182 -29.98 8.09 -13.49
C GLN A 182 -29.50 9.18 -14.46
N GLY A 183 -30.24 9.38 -15.55
CA GLY A 183 -29.87 10.35 -16.58
C GLY A 183 -29.75 11.79 -16.06
N PHE A 184 -30.51 12.17 -15.03
CA PHE A 184 -30.39 13.51 -14.43
C PHE A 184 -29.07 13.66 -13.64
N GLN A 185 -28.60 12.61 -12.97
CA GLN A 185 -27.33 12.62 -12.23
C GLN A 185 -26.15 12.75 -13.20
N ALA A 186 -26.17 11.94 -14.27
CA ALA A 186 -25.17 12.04 -15.33
C ALA A 186 -25.13 13.44 -15.97
N ARG A 187 -26.29 14.08 -16.16
CA ARG A 187 -26.37 15.47 -16.65
C ARG A 187 -25.79 16.48 -15.64
N ARG A 188 -26.08 16.34 -14.34
CA ARG A 188 -25.52 17.23 -13.31
C ARG A 188 -24.00 17.15 -13.26
N LEU A 189 -23.43 15.94 -13.31
CA LEU A 189 -21.98 15.73 -13.42
C LEU A 189 -21.42 16.42 -14.67
N ALA A 190 -22.04 16.22 -15.84
CA ALA A 190 -21.60 16.83 -17.09
C ALA A 190 -21.60 18.37 -17.04
N PHE A 191 -22.68 18.96 -16.49
CA PHE A 191 -22.77 20.42 -16.31
C PHE A 191 -21.73 20.94 -15.32
N GLY A 192 -21.46 20.21 -14.23
CA GLY A 192 -20.40 20.54 -13.28
C GLY A 192 -19.01 20.59 -13.93
N LEU A 193 -18.76 19.74 -14.92
CA LEU A 193 -17.52 19.76 -15.71
C LEU A 193 -17.48 20.83 -16.81
N GLY A 194 -18.59 21.54 -17.03
CA GLY A 194 -18.75 22.52 -18.10
C GLY A 194 -18.92 21.90 -19.50
N LEU A 195 -19.32 20.63 -19.59
CA LEU A 195 -19.53 19.92 -20.86
C LEU A 195 -20.89 20.30 -21.47
N ASN A 196 -20.90 20.44 -22.79
CA ASN A 196 -22.10 20.78 -23.56
C ASN A 196 -22.14 20.00 -24.90
N GLY A 197 -23.25 20.11 -25.63
CA GLY A 197 -23.35 19.61 -27.01
C GLY A 197 -23.05 18.10 -27.15
N ALA A 198 -22.14 17.78 -28.07
CA ALA A 198 -21.71 16.39 -28.32
C ALA A 198 -20.92 15.81 -27.14
N ALA A 199 -20.01 16.60 -26.55
CA ALA A 199 -19.20 16.18 -25.40
C ALA A 199 -20.06 15.77 -24.20
N GLN A 200 -21.15 16.49 -23.93
CA GLN A 200 -22.10 16.11 -22.87
C GLN A 200 -22.74 14.74 -23.14
N LYS A 201 -23.17 14.47 -24.37
CA LYS A 201 -23.79 13.18 -24.74
C LYS A 201 -22.78 12.03 -24.63
N GLN A 202 -21.54 12.27 -25.06
CA GLN A 202 -20.45 11.30 -24.93
C GLN A 202 -20.13 11.02 -23.45
N PHE A 203 -20.05 12.05 -22.62
CA PHE A 203 -19.82 11.91 -21.18
C PHE A 203 -20.94 11.10 -20.49
N ILE A 204 -22.21 11.37 -20.80
CA ILE A 204 -23.33 10.60 -20.22
C ILE A 204 -23.20 9.11 -20.58
N SER A 205 -22.87 8.80 -21.84
CA SER A 205 -22.66 7.42 -22.27
C SER A 205 -21.46 6.79 -21.57
N PHE A 206 -20.35 7.54 -21.47
CA PHE A 206 -19.14 7.14 -20.77
C PHE A 206 -19.40 6.80 -19.31
N ILE A 207 -20.06 7.69 -18.54
CA ILE A 207 -20.24 7.50 -17.10
C ILE A 207 -21.21 6.37 -16.78
N THR A 208 -22.25 6.20 -17.61
CA THR A 208 -23.17 5.05 -17.48
C THR A 208 -22.44 3.74 -17.76
N ALA A 209 -21.64 3.66 -18.82
CA ALA A 209 -20.83 2.47 -19.12
C ALA A 209 -19.81 2.18 -18.01
N LEU A 210 -19.15 3.22 -17.48
CA LEU A 210 -18.16 3.10 -16.41
C LEU A 210 -18.78 2.57 -15.12
N TYR A 211 -19.97 3.08 -14.75
CA TYR A 211 -20.69 2.60 -13.58
C TYR A 211 -21.20 1.17 -13.75
N ASN A 212 -21.69 0.81 -14.94
CA ASN A 212 -22.08 -0.57 -15.24
C ASN A 212 -20.88 -1.52 -15.15
N ALA A 213 -19.71 -1.10 -15.63
CA ALA A 213 -18.47 -1.85 -15.48
C ALA A 213 -18.10 -2.03 -13.99
N TYR A 214 -18.10 -0.93 -13.22
CA TYR A 214 -17.83 -0.92 -11.77
C TYR A 214 -18.67 -1.96 -11.02
N LEU A 215 -19.99 -1.98 -11.26
CA LEU A 215 -20.88 -2.97 -10.63
C LEU A 215 -20.63 -4.39 -11.13
N SER A 216 -20.48 -4.57 -12.44
CA SER A 216 -20.42 -5.91 -13.06
C SER A 216 -19.14 -6.67 -12.70
N ILE A 217 -18.04 -5.97 -12.47
CA ILE A 217 -16.75 -6.56 -12.09
C ILE A 217 -16.53 -6.60 -10.57
N ASP A 218 -17.53 -6.20 -9.77
CA ASP A 218 -17.41 -6.03 -8.32
C ASP A 218 -16.18 -5.20 -7.93
N ALA A 219 -16.01 -4.06 -8.59
CA ALA A 219 -14.95 -3.14 -8.25
C ALA A 219 -15.23 -2.49 -6.89
N SER A 220 -14.23 -2.44 -6.02
CA SER A 220 -14.26 -1.58 -4.83
C SER A 220 -13.99 -0.13 -5.18
N MET A 221 -13.20 0.11 -6.24
CA MET A 221 -12.89 1.44 -6.77
C MET A 221 -12.59 1.38 -8.26
N VAL A 222 -13.10 2.36 -9.01
CA VAL A 222 -12.66 2.69 -10.37
C VAL A 222 -12.27 4.15 -10.39
N GLU A 223 -11.07 4.46 -10.83
CA GLU A 223 -10.56 5.82 -11.02
C GLU A 223 -10.03 5.98 -12.43
N VAL A 224 -10.40 7.07 -13.09
CA VAL A 224 -9.95 7.47 -14.43
C VAL A 224 -9.30 8.84 -14.31
N ASN A 225 -7.97 8.88 -14.39
CA ASN A 225 -7.20 10.11 -14.21
C ASN A 225 -5.92 10.14 -15.09
N PRO A 226 -5.93 10.81 -16.26
CA PRO A 226 -6.98 11.71 -16.72
C PRO A 226 -8.09 11.00 -17.52
N MET A 227 -9.33 11.49 -17.33
CA MET A 227 -10.41 11.38 -18.30
C MET A 227 -10.30 12.56 -19.27
N VAL A 228 -10.07 12.30 -20.55
CA VAL A 228 -9.74 13.34 -21.54
C VAL A 228 -10.96 13.67 -22.40
N LEU A 229 -11.18 14.97 -22.62
CA LEU A 229 -11.95 15.50 -23.73
C LEU A 229 -11.01 15.79 -24.90
N THR A 230 -11.31 15.21 -26.05
CA THR A 230 -10.58 15.45 -27.30
C THR A 230 -11.16 16.64 -28.07
N PRO A 231 -10.42 17.22 -29.04
CA PRO A 231 -10.93 18.30 -29.89
C PRO A 231 -12.17 17.93 -30.73
N ASP A 232 -12.43 16.64 -30.96
CA ASP A 232 -13.60 16.10 -31.66
C ASP A 232 -14.73 15.67 -30.72
N ASP A 233 -14.80 16.27 -29.53
CA ASP A 233 -15.86 16.09 -28.51
C ASP A 233 -16.00 14.66 -27.97
N LYS A 234 -14.96 13.82 -28.05
CA LYS A 234 -14.96 12.49 -27.44
C LYS A 234 -14.44 12.53 -26.02
N ILE A 235 -14.99 11.64 -25.18
CA ILE A 235 -14.51 11.41 -23.82
C ILE A 235 -13.79 10.07 -23.79
N ILE A 236 -12.54 10.06 -23.34
CA ILE A 236 -11.67 8.88 -23.36
C ILE A 236 -10.97 8.71 -22.00
N ALA A 237 -10.99 7.49 -21.46
CA ALA A 237 -10.17 7.10 -20.33
C ALA A 237 -8.72 6.87 -20.78
N VAL A 238 -7.84 7.84 -20.51
CA VAL A 238 -6.42 7.77 -20.89
C VAL A 238 -5.59 7.01 -19.87
N ASP A 239 -5.97 7.05 -18.60
CA ASP A 239 -5.42 6.19 -17.56
C ASP A 239 -6.55 5.69 -16.67
N ALA A 240 -6.41 4.48 -16.14
CA ALA A 240 -7.43 3.87 -15.30
C ALA A 240 -6.78 3.02 -14.20
N LYS A 241 -7.23 3.22 -12.97
CA LYS A 241 -6.89 2.42 -11.80
C LYS A 241 -8.16 1.73 -11.31
N VAL A 242 -8.12 0.41 -11.23
CA VAL A 242 -9.26 -0.41 -10.79
C VAL A 242 -8.82 -1.32 -9.66
N SER A 243 -9.58 -1.29 -8.58
CA SER A 243 -9.46 -2.19 -7.44
C SER A 243 -10.72 -3.05 -7.37
N ILE A 244 -10.53 -4.35 -7.26
CA ILE A 244 -11.59 -5.36 -7.16
C ILE A 244 -11.78 -5.74 -5.70
N ASP A 245 -13.03 -5.96 -5.28
CA ASP A 245 -13.33 -6.56 -3.98
C ASP A 245 -12.86 -8.02 -3.95
N ASP A 246 -11.90 -8.31 -3.07
CA ASP A 246 -11.33 -9.65 -2.92
C ASP A 246 -12.38 -10.69 -2.53
N ASN A 247 -13.43 -10.27 -1.81
CA ASN A 247 -14.53 -11.16 -1.43
C ASN A 247 -15.40 -11.58 -2.62
N ALA A 248 -15.31 -10.90 -3.76
CA ALA A 248 -16.07 -11.23 -4.97
C ALA A 248 -15.28 -12.11 -5.96
N LEU A 249 -13.98 -12.33 -5.74
CA LEU A 249 -13.14 -13.05 -6.71
C LEU A 249 -13.57 -14.50 -6.96
N TYR A 250 -14.25 -15.15 -6.00
CA TYR A 250 -14.75 -16.51 -6.19
C TYR A 250 -15.75 -16.64 -7.36
N ARG A 251 -16.45 -15.55 -7.71
CA ARG A 251 -17.40 -15.49 -8.84
C ARG A 251 -16.82 -14.84 -10.10
N HIS A 252 -15.59 -14.30 -10.04
CA HIS A 252 -14.86 -13.67 -11.14
C HIS A 252 -13.53 -14.37 -11.41
N LYS A 253 -13.58 -15.63 -11.85
CA LYS A 253 -12.38 -16.47 -12.03
C LYS A 253 -11.41 -15.93 -13.09
N ASP A 254 -11.95 -15.28 -14.12
CA ASP A 254 -11.19 -14.62 -15.17
C ASP A 254 -10.43 -13.40 -14.63
N ILE A 255 -11.05 -12.61 -13.75
CA ILE A 255 -10.41 -11.49 -13.07
C ILE A 255 -9.39 -11.99 -12.04
N ALA A 256 -9.72 -13.03 -11.26
CA ALA A 256 -8.78 -13.62 -10.30
C ALA A 256 -7.48 -14.11 -10.97
N ALA A 257 -7.57 -14.60 -12.22
CA ALA A 257 -6.42 -15.01 -13.02
C ALA A 257 -5.54 -13.83 -13.48
N MET A 258 -6.00 -12.58 -13.34
CA MET A 258 -5.24 -11.37 -13.67
C MET A 258 -4.30 -10.93 -12.53
N ARG A 259 -4.38 -11.55 -11.35
CA ARG A 259 -3.54 -11.22 -10.18
C ARG A 259 -2.06 -11.28 -10.55
N ASP A 260 -1.33 -10.25 -10.15
CA ASP A 260 0.12 -10.17 -10.31
C ASP A 260 0.80 -10.20 -8.94
N GLU A 261 1.22 -11.38 -8.50
CA GLU A 261 1.92 -11.57 -7.22
C GLU A 261 3.26 -10.82 -7.16
N SER A 262 3.85 -10.44 -8.31
CA SER A 262 5.09 -9.66 -8.33
C SER A 262 4.92 -8.21 -7.84
N GLU A 263 3.67 -7.73 -7.78
CA GLU A 263 3.31 -6.41 -7.25
C GLU A 263 3.01 -6.44 -5.75
N GLU A 264 2.94 -7.62 -5.13
CA GLU A 264 2.64 -7.82 -3.71
C GLU A 264 3.93 -8.08 -2.91
N ASP A 265 3.87 -7.99 -1.58
CA ASP A 265 5.02 -8.38 -0.75
C ASP A 265 5.16 -9.92 -0.74
N PRO A 266 6.35 -10.50 -0.99
CA PRO A 266 6.53 -11.96 -1.02
C PRO A 266 6.08 -12.67 0.26
N LEU A 267 6.18 -12.02 1.42
CA LEU A 267 5.75 -12.59 2.71
C LEU A 267 4.23 -12.62 2.82
N GLU A 268 3.54 -11.62 2.29
CA GLU A 268 2.08 -11.57 2.22
C GLU A 268 1.54 -12.66 1.27
N VAL A 269 2.19 -12.83 0.11
CA VAL A 269 1.86 -13.91 -0.84
C VAL A 269 2.06 -15.28 -0.22
N GLU A 270 3.18 -15.51 0.48
CA GLU A 270 3.45 -16.78 1.15
C GLU A 270 2.45 -17.04 2.30
N ALA A 271 2.14 -16.04 3.10
CA ALA A 271 1.14 -16.13 4.16
C ALA A 271 -0.25 -16.50 3.62
N GLY A 272 -0.65 -15.90 2.49
CA GLY A 272 -1.92 -16.17 1.83
C GLY A 272 -2.12 -17.64 1.46
N LYS A 273 -1.05 -18.41 1.17
CA LYS A 273 -1.12 -19.86 0.88
C LYS A 273 -1.60 -20.69 2.06
N TYR A 274 -1.54 -20.14 3.27
CA TYR A 274 -1.92 -20.81 4.52
C TYR A 274 -3.18 -20.18 5.16
N ASP A 275 -3.92 -19.35 4.41
CA ASP A 275 -5.06 -18.57 4.90
C ASP A 275 -4.70 -17.69 6.10
N LEU A 276 -3.51 -17.08 6.06
CA LEU A 276 -3.04 -16.12 7.07
C LEU A 276 -3.18 -14.70 6.53
N ASN A 277 -3.82 -13.82 7.31
CA ASN A 277 -3.85 -12.39 7.01
C ASN A 277 -2.58 -11.76 7.57
N TYR A 278 -1.57 -11.58 6.74
CA TYR A 278 -0.27 -11.00 7.09
C TYR A 278 -0.08 -9.67 6.36
N ILE A 279 0.47 -8.67 7.04
CA ILE A 279 0.95 -7.43 6.42
C ILE A 279 2.32 -7.13 7.01
N LYS A 280 3.31 -6.92 6.15
CA LYS A 280 4.67 -6.59 6.59
C LYS A 280 4.77 -5.13 7.05
N LEU A 281 5.52 -4.88 8.12
CA LEU A 281 5.84 -3.55 8.63
C LEU A 281 7.36 -3.43 8.87
N ASP A 282 7.86 -2.21 9.01
CA ASP A 282 9.30 -1.94 9.17
C ASP A 282 9.80 -2.02 10.63
N GLY A 283 9.27 -2.98 11.39
CA GLY A 283 9.53 -3.12 12.83
C GLY A 283 10.44 -4.27 13.23
N ASN A 284 10.55 -4.48 14.55
CA ASN A 284 11.45 -5.46 15.16
C ASN A 284 10.75 -6.47 16.09
N VAL A 285 9.47 -6.29 16.41
CA VAL A 285 8.69 -7.26 17.20
C VAL A 285 7.62 -7.87 16.32
N GLY A 286 7.77 -9.15 16.00
CA GLY A 286 6.74 -9.89 15.29
C GLY A 286 5.54 -10.13 16.20
N CYS A 287 4.32 -10.08 15.67
CA CYS A 287 3.14 -10.42 16.46
C CYS A 287 2.32 -11.53 15.78
N MET A 288 1.70 -12.38 16.59
CA MET A 288 0.76 -13.41 16.14
C MET A 288 -0.48 -13.37 17.00
N VAL A 289 -1.63 -13.09 16.40
CA VAL A 289 -2.86 -12.79 17.12
C VAL A 289 -4.05 -13.45 16.44
N ASN A 290 -5.13 -13.71 17.18
CA ASN A 290 -6.42 -14.10 16.59
C ASN A 290 -7.42 -12.94 16.63
N GLY A 291 -7.91 -12.56 15.45
CA GLY A 291 -8.83 -11.45 15.22
C GLY A 291 -8.12 -10.14 14.90
N ALA A 292 -8.49 -9.52 13.77
CA ALA A 292 -7.91 -8.27 13.29
C ALA A 292 -7.90 -7.11 14.31
N GLY A 293 -8.98 -6.93 15.07
CA GLY A 293 -9.05 -5.86 16.09
C GLY A 293 -8.02 -6.05 17.21
N LEU A 294 -7.84 -7.28 17.69
CA LEU A 294 -6.85 -7.59 18.71
C LEU A 294 -5.43 -7.52 18.13
N ALA A 295 -5.24 -7.88 16.86
CA ALA A 295 -3.96 -7.76 16.18
C ALA A 295 -3.50 -6.29 16.12
N MET A 296 -4.40 -5.38 15.74
CA MET A 296 -4.14 -3.92 15.77
C MET A 296 -3.81 -3.43 17.19
N ALA A 297 -4.62 -3.77 18.19
CA ALA A 297 -4.36 -3.38 19.58
C ALA A 297 -3.03 -3.96 20.12
N THR A 298 -2.62 -5.12 19.64
CA THR A 298 -1.33 -5.74 20.03
C THR A 298 -0.16 -4.98 19.42
N MET A 299 -0.27 -4.55 18.16
CA MET A 299 0.74 -3.69 17.52
C MET A 299 0.87 -2.35 18.25
N ASP A 300 -0.25 -1.73 18.63
CA ASP A 300 -0.24 -0.48 19.39
C ASP A 300 0.45 -0.66 20.75
N ILE A 301 0.23 -1.79 21.41
CA ILE A 301 0.88 -2.10 22.69
C ILE A 301 2.37 -2.38 22.55
N ILE A 302 2.80 -3.04 21.47
CA ILE A 302 4.22 -3.18 21.14
C ILE A 302 4.86 -1.80 21.00
N LYS A 303 4.19 -0.88 20.29
CA LYS A 303 4.65 0.49 20.11
C LYS A 303 4.73 1.25 21.44
N LEU A 304 3.71 1.14 22.28
CA LEU A 304 3.70 1.73 23.62
C LEU A 304 4.77 1.15 24.55
N ALA A 305 5.19 -0.10 24.32
CA ALA A 305 6.29 -0.76 25.04
C ALA A 305 7.69 -0.34 24.55
N GLY A 306 7.79 0.56 23.57
CA GLY A 306 9.05 1.01 22.97
C GLY A 306 9.60 0.10 21.86
N GLY A 307 8.82 -0.91 21.44
CA GLY A 307 9.14 -1.72 20.26
C GLY A 307 8.53 -1.14 18.99
N GLU A 308 8.90 -1.74 17.85
CA GLU A 308 8.26 -1.45 16.57
C GLU A 308 7.57 -2.73 16.06
N PRO A 309 6.25 -2.74 15.81
CA PRO A 309 5.59 -3.92 15.27
C PRO A 309 6.15 -4.26 13.88
N ALA A 310 6.69 -5.46 13.71
CA ALA A 310 7.29 -5.93 12.46
C ALA A 310 6.24 -6.45 11.46
N ASN A 311 5.05 -6.80 11.95
CA ASN A 311 3.98 -7.28 11.11
C ASN A 311 2.62 -7.13 11.80
N PHE A 312 1.57 -7.08 10.98
CA PHE A 312 0.23 -7.50 11.36
C PHE A 312 0.09 -8.98 10.99
N LEU A 313 -0.45 -9.81 11.89
CA LEU A 313 -0.77 -11.21 11.56
C LEU A 313 -1.98 -11.70 12.35
N ASP A 314 -3.06 -11.97 11.62
CA ASP A 314 -4.26 -12.61 12.15
C ASP A 314 -4.31 -14.09 11.70
N VAL A 315 -4.20 -15.00 12.66
CA VAL A 315 -4.31 -16.46 12.44
C VAL A 315 -5.76 -16.97 12.44
N GLY A 316 -6.74 -16.08 12.62
CA GLY A 316 -8.17 -16.38 12.68
C GLY A 316 -8.59 -17.14 13.93
N GLY A 317 -9.88 -17.51 14.00
CA GLY A 317 -10.48 -18.15 15.18
C GLY A 317 -10.06 -19.60 15.45
N GLY A 318 -9.41 -20.27 14.48
CA GLY A 318 -8.96 -21.67 14.59
C GLY A 318 -7.44 -21.77 14.46
N ALA A 319 -6.73 -21.68 15.57
CA ALA A 319 -5.27 -21.87 15.59
C ALA A 319 -4.92 -23.37 15.59
N SER A 320 -4.86 -23.99 14.40
CA SER A 320 -4.30 -25.33 14.23
C SER A 320 -2.77 -25.30 14.38
N VAL A 321 -2.17 -26.44 14.72
CA VAL A 321 -0.70 -26.56 14.88
C VAL A 321 0.03 -26.14 13.61
N ASP A 322 -0.45 -26.61 12.45
CA ASP A 322 0.14 -26.27 11.15
C ASP A 322 0.05 -24.77 10.84
N ARG A 323 -1.08 -24.13 11.17
CA ARG A 323 -1.26 -22.69 10.96
C ARG A 323 -0.31 -21.88 11.82
N VAL A 324 -0.14 -22.25 13.10
CA VAL A 324 0.82 -21.60 14.00
C VAL A 324 2.27 -21.81 13.51
N ALA A 325 2.61 -23.01 13.05
CA ALA A 325 3.94 -23.29 12.49
C ALA A 325 4.22 -22.45 11.24
N ASN A 326 3.27 -22.36 10.31
CA ASN A 326 3.41 -21.54 9.11
C ASN A 326 3.50 -20.04 9.45
N ALA A 327 2.71 -19.57 10.42
CA ALA A 327 2.80 -18.20 10.93
C ALA A 327 4.20 -17.88 11.47
N PHE A 328 4.82 -18.80 12.22
CA PHE A 328 6.23 -18.66 12.63
C PHE A 328 7.19 -18.67 11.44
N ARG A 329 7.03 -19.55 10.45
CA ARG A 329 7.90 -19.60 9.26
C ARG A 329 7.89 -18.28 8.50
N VAL A 330 6.70 -17.68 8.31
CA VAL A 330 6.57 -16.37 7.66
C VAL A 330 7.25 -15.29 8.51
N MET A 331 6.94 -15.19 9.80
CA MET A 331 7.57 -14.17 10.66
C MET A 331 9.10 -14.29 10.74
N MET A 332 9.63 -15.51 10.86
CA MET A 332 11.08 -15.75 10.97
C MET A 332 11.83 -15.57 9.65
N SER A 333 11.13 -15.45 8.52
CA SER A 333 11.74 -15.09 7.25
C SER A 333 12.06 -13.59 7.15
N ASP A 334 11.50 -12.76 8.04
CA ASP A 334 11.88 -11.37 8.18
C ASP A 334 13.09 -11.21 9.13
N PRO A 335 14.28 -10.81 8.62
CA PRO A 335 15.48 -10.66 9.45
C PRO A 335 15.39 -9.53 10.48
N ASN A 336 14.42 -8.61 10.34
CA ASN A 336 14.23 -7.50 11.27
C ASN A 336 13.62 -7.96 12.59
N VAL A 337 12.91 -9.09 12.62
CA VAL A 337 12.27 -9.62 13.82
C VAL A 337 13.31 -10.03 14.87
N LYS A 338 13.25 -9.40 16.05
CA LYS A 338 14.13 -9.61 17.22
C LYS A 338 13.40 -10.19 18.43
N ALA A 339 12.08 -10.12 18.47
CA ALA A 339 11.23 -10.75 19.47
C ALA A 339 9.86 -11.09 18.85
N VAL A 340 9.12 -12.03 19.44
CA VAL A 340 7.76 -12.38 19.01
C VAL A 340 6.79 -12.23 20.18
N LEU A 341 5.68 -11.54 19.97
CA LEU A 341 4.54 -11.50 20.88
C LEU A 341 3.37 -12.32 20.31
N ILE A 342 3.07 -13.45 20.95
CA ILE A 342 1.84 -14.21 20.73
C ILE A 342 0.79 -13.71 21.71
N ASN A 343 -0.30 -13.16 21.20
CA ASN A 343 -1.43 -12.73 22.01
C ASN A 343 -2.69 -13.40 21.48
N ILE A 344 -3.16 -14.44 22.18
CA ILE A 344 -4.36 -15.19 21.77
C ILE A 344 -5.43 -15.08 22.86
N PHE A 345 -6.61 -14.63 22.45
CA PHE A 345 -7.82 -14.69 23.28
C PHE A 345 -8.64 -15.92 22.89
N GLY A 346 -8.58 -16.96 23.73
CA GLY A 346 -9.31 -18.21 23.61
C GLY A 346 -10.80 -18.02 23.83
N GLY A 347 -11.52 -17.70 22.74
CA GLY A 347 -12.98 -17.68 22.71
C GLY A 347 -13.56 -19.10 22.79
N ILE A 348 -13.78 -19.73 21.64
CA ILE A 348 -14.32 -21.10 21.55
C ILE A 348 -13.22 -22.16 21.80
N VAL A 349 -11.95 -21.83 21.51
CA VAL A 349 -10.82 -22.74 21.67
C VAL A 349 -10.23 -22.59 23.07
N ARG A 350 -9.97 -23.72 23.74
CA ARG A 350 -9.33 -23.73 25.07
C ARG A 350 -7.84 -23.40 24.96
N CYS A 351 -7.35 -22.57 25.87
CA CYS A 351 -5.96 -22.09 25.87
C CYS A 351 -4.93 -23.21 26.09
N ASP A 352 -5.25 -24.26 26.85
CA ASP A 352 -4.35 -25.39 27.06
C ASP A 352 -4.04 -26.13 25.74
N ARG A 353 -5.02 -26.24 24.84
CA ARG A 353 -4.80 -26.79 23.49
C ARG A 353 -3.95 -25.87 22.63
N VAL A 354 -4.15 -24.56 22.72
CA VAL A 354 -3.35 -23.56 22.00
C VAL A 354 -1.90 -23.60 22.48
N ALA A 355 -1.66 -23.62 23.79
CA ALA A 355 -0.31 -23.74 24.37
C ALA A 355 0.42 -24.99 23.87
N ASN A 356 -0.24 -26.15 23.89
CA ASN A 356 0.34 -27.38 23.33
C ASN A 356 0.62 -27.25 21.82
N GLY A 357 -0.27 -26.59 21.07
CA GLY A 357 -0.07 -26.35 19.64
C GLY A 357 1.12 -25.42 19.34
N ILE A 358 1.33 -24.39 20.15
CA ILE A 358 2.50 -23.50 20.06
C ILE A 358 3.79 -24.28 20.31
N ILE A 359 3.83 -25.11 21.37
CA ILE A 359 4.99 -25.95 21.69
C ILE A 359 5.31 -26.89 20.53
N GLN A 360 4.31 -27.62 20.03
CA GLN A 360 4.46 -28.54 18.89
C GLN A 360 4.93 -27.81 17.62
N ALA A 361 4.38 -26.62 17.34
CA ALA A 361 4.79 -25.82 16.19
C ALA A 361 6.27 -25.43 16.29
N MET A 362 6.73 -24.99 17.47
CA MET A 362 8.11 -24.58 17.71
C MET A 362 9.12 -25.74 17.73
N GLU A 363 8.68 -26.99 17.91
CA GLU A 363 9.54 -28.16 17.69
C GLU A 363 9.87 -28.36 16.19
N THR A 364 9.02 -27.85 15.30
CA THR A 364 9.16 -28.00 13.83
C THR A 364 9.72 -26.78 13.13
N VAL A 365 9.87 -25.66 13.83
CA VAL A 365 10.33 -24.38 13.29
C VAL A 365 11.42 -23.81 14.18
N ALA A 366 12.58 -23.50 13.61
CA ALA A 366 13.65 -22.86 14.35
C ALA A 366 13.27 -21.40 14.69
N VAL A 367 13.06 -21.12 15.97
CA VAL A 367 12.76 -19.78 16.49
C VAL A 367 13.92 -19.36 17.39
N ASN A 368 14.72 -18.39 16.93
CA ASN A 368 15.96 -17.96 17.59
C ASN A 368 15.81 -16.63 18.35
N VAL A 369 14.57 -16.16 18.51
CA VAL A 369 14.24 -14.90 19.18
C VAL A 369 13.38 -15.16 20.42
N PRO A 370 13.39 -14.28 21.44
CA PRO A 370 12.51 -14.41 22.59
C PRO A 370 11.04 -14.46 22.18
N VAL A 371 10.29 -15.41 22.74
CA VAL A 371 8.85 -15.56 22.49
C VAL A 371 8.09 -15.21 23.75
N ILE A 372 7.34 -14.11 23.70
CA ILE A 372 6.39 -13.68 24.70
C ILE A 372 5.04 -14.28 24.35
N VAL A 373 4.39 -14.94 25.32
CA VAL A 373 3.09 -15.58 25.11
C VAL A 373 2.09 -15.07 26.13
N ARG A 374 0.96 -14.58 25.63
CA ARG A 374 -0.20 -14.19 26.42
C ARG A 374 -1.41 -14.97 25.91
N LEU A 375 -1.93 -15.85 26.75
CA LEU A 375 -3.15 -16.61 26.49
C LEU A 375 -4.20 -16.23 27.53
N ASP A 376 -5.41 -15.91 27.07
CA ASP A 376 -6.53 -15.56 27.96
C ASP A 376 -7.83 -16.24 27.50
N GLY A 377 -8.76 -16.48 28.41
CA GLY A 377 -9.99 -17.26 28.15
C GLY A 377 -10.00 -18.62 28.85
N THR A 378 -10.68 -19.60 28.24
CA THR A 378 -10.92 -20.91 28.89
C THR A 378 -9.60 -21.66 29.11
N ASN A 379 -9.34 -22.10 30.35
CA ASN A 379 -8.12 -22.80 30.76
C ASN A 379 -6.83 -21.97 30.60
N ALA A 380 -6.91 -20.63 30.63
CA ALA A 380 -5.73 -19.76 30.54
C ALA A 380 -4.66 -20.06 31.60
N GLU A 381 -5.05 -20.28 32.86
CA GLU A 381 -4.10 -20.59 33.93
C GLU A 381 -3.40 -21.95 33.70
N GLU A 382 -4.14 -22.97 33.25
CA GLU A 382 -3.56 -24.27 32.88
C GLU A 382 -2.57 -24.13 31.72
N ALA A 383 -2.93 -23.35 30.70
CA ALA A 383 -2.08 -23.05 29.55
C ALA A 383 -0.78 -22.36 29.96
N ARG A 384 -0.84 -21.43 30.92
CA ARG A 384 0.33 -20.76 31.50
C ARG A 384 1.25 -21.77 32.18
N GLN A 385 0.71 -22.70 32.96
CA GLN A 385 1.52 -23.77 33.56
C GLN A 385 2.15 -24.69 32.50
N ILE A 386 1.42 -25.02 31.42
CA ILE A 386 1.96 -25.82 30.30
C ILE A 386 3.16 -25.11 29.66
N LEU A 387 3.05 -23.81 29.38
CA LEU A 387 4.13 -23.03 28.76
C LEU A 387 5.34 -22.88 29.69
N LEU A 388 5.13 -22.61 30.98
CA LEU A 388 6.22 -22.44 31.96
C LEU A 388 6.98 -23.75 32.24
N ASN A 389 6.31 -24.90 32.15
CA ASN A 389 6.93 -26.22 32.35
C ASN A 389 7.51 -26.81 31.05
N SER A 390 7.39 -26.10 29.93
CA SER A 390 7.96 -26.51 28.64
C SER A 390 9.50 -26.48 28.70
N PRO A 391 10.20 -27.37 27.96
CA PRO A 391 11.64 -27.23 27.77
C PRO A 391 12.02 -26.00 26.94
N LEU A 392 11.06 -25.32 26.32
CA LEU A 392 11.25 -24.09 25.57
C LEU A 392 11.15 -22.86 26.49
N ASN A 393 12.05 -21.89 26.29
CA ASN A 393 12.10 -20.66 27.09
C ASN A 393 11.03 -19.65 26.63
N PHE A 394 9.83 -19.73 27.22
CA PHE A 394 8.75 -18.77 26.99
C PHE A 394 8.69 -17.69 28.08
N SER A 395 8.45 -16.45 27.66
CA SER A 395 8.06 -15.35 28.55
C SER A 395 6.54 -15.28 28.63
N VAL A 396 5.93 -15.82 29.69
CA VAL A 396 4.47 -15.90 29.79
C VAL A 396 3.87 -14.71 30.54
N ALA A 397 2.89 -14.03 29.95
CA ALA A 397 2.16 -12.89 30.52
C ALA A 397 0.70 -13.26 30.83
N GLY A 398 0.16 -12.77 31.95
CA GLY A 398 -1.26 -12.91 32.30
C GLY A 398 -2.11 -11.76 31.75
N THR A 399 -1.56 -10.55 31.76
CA THR A 399 -2.25 -9.35 31.26
C THR A 399 -1.56 -8.78 30.03
N LEU A 400 -2.27 -7.91 29.32
CA LEU A 400 -1.72 -7.23 28.15
C LEU A 400 -0.63 -6.21 28.54
N LEU A 401 -0.76 -5.60 29.72
CA LEU A 401 0.27 -4.73 30.30
C LEU A 401 1.54 -5.51 30.65
N GLU A 402 1.40 -6.69 31.25
CA GLU A 402 2.55 -7.59 31.50
C GLU A 402 3.21 -8.04 30.20
N ALA A 403 2.42 -8.30 29.15
CA ALA A 403 2.97 -8.63 27.84
C ALA A 403 3.81 -7.48 27.26
N ALA A 404 3.33 -6.24 27.40
CA ALA A 404 4.04 -5.03 26.99
C ALA A 404 5.39 -4.90 27.72
N GLN A 405 5.39 -5.04 29.05
CA GLN A 405 6.61 -4.99 29.87
C GLN A 405 7.63 -6.05 29.42
N LYS A 406 7.16 -7.27 29.14
CA LYS A 406 8.01 -8.36 28.64
C LYS A 406 8.57 -8.12 27.24
N VAL A 407 7.85 -7.37 26.40
CA VAL A 407 8.40 -6.92 25.11
C VAL A 407 9.57 -5.97 25.34
N THR A 408 9.42 -4.98 26.24
CA THR A 408 10.52 -4.07 26.62
C THR A 408 11.74 -4.84 27.12
N GLU A 409 11.55 -5.76 28.08
CA GLU A 409 12.61 -6.61 28.62
C GLU A 409 13.31 -7.44 27.53
N ALA A 410 12.56 -8.02 26.60
CA ALA A 410 13.10 -8.82 25.51
C ALA A 410 13.95 -7.99 24.54
N LEU A 411 13.54 -6.77 24.24
CA LEU A 411 14.28 -5.85 23.37
C LEU A 411 15.58 -5.36 24.04
N GLU A 412 15.54 -5.03 25.33
CA GLU A 412 16.73 -4.67 26.10
C GLU A 412 17.75 -5.82 26.14
N ALA A 413 17.29 -7.05 26.37
CA ALA A 413 18.15 -8.24 26.36
C ALA A 413 18.77 -8.50 24.98
N ALA A 414 18.01 -8.31 23.89
CA ALA A 414 18.51 -8.44 22.52
C ALA A 414 19.57 -7.37 22.19
N ALA A 415 19.37 -6.13 22.65
CA ALA A 415 20.34 -5.05 22.49
C ALA A 415 21.64 -5.30 23.28
N ALA A 416 21.54 -5.80 24.51
CA ALA A 416 22.68 -6.15 25.36
C ALA A 416 23.53 -7.28 24.76
N THR A 417 22.89 -8.29 24.16
CA THR A 417 23.60 -9.41 23.50
C THR A 417 24.38 -8.94 22.25
N THR A 418 23.87 -7.91 21.57
CA THR A 418 24.50 -7.32 20.38
C THR A 418 25.71 -6.44 20.74
N THR A 419 25.68 -5.75 21.89
CA THR A 419 26.76 -4.86 22.33
C THR A 419 27.97 -5.60 22.93
N VAL A 420 27.77 -6.79 23.50
CA VAL A 420 28.88 -7.64 24.01
C VAL A 420 29.67 -8.31 22.86
N GLY A 421 29.11 -8.38 21.65
CA GLY A 421 29.79 -8.93 20.45
C GLY A 421 30.81 -8.00 19.77
N ILE A 422 30.94 -6.75 20.23
CA ILE A 422 31.93 -5.78 19.71
C ILE A 422 32.75 -5.21 20.87
N LYS A 423 33.53 -6.05 21.53
CA LYS A 423 34.81 -5.69 22.16
C LYS A 423 35.58 -6.96 22.54
N GLU A 424 36.88 -6.93 22.25
CA GLU A 424 37.91 -7.92 22.61
C GLU A 424 38.14 -9.11 21.67
N GLY A 425 38.60 -8.80 20.45
CA GLY A 425 39.50 -9.69 19.71
C GLY A 425 40.92 -9.14 19.72
N SER A 426 41.72 -9.44 20.75
CA SER A 426 43.20 -9.47 20.73
C SER A 426 43.75 -9.49 22.16
N THR A 427 43.93 -10.68 22.75
CA THR A 427 45.11 -11.11 23.55
C THR A 427 44.83 -12.36 24.39
N VAL A 428 44.67 -13.53 23.76
CA VAL A 428 44.98 -14.79 24.46
C VAL A 428 45.42 -15.87 23.47
N MET A 429 46.61 -15.69 22.88
CA MET A 429 47.33 -16.80 22.25
C MET A 429 48.84 -16.54 22.16
N SER A 430 49.53 -16.48 23.29
CA SER A 430 50.98 -16.74 23.33
C SER A 430 51.46 -17.17 24.72
N ALA A 431 51.03 -18.33 25.18
CA ALA A 431 51.67 -19.03 26.29
C ALA A 431 51.89 -20.51 25.93
N ALA A 432 52.48 -20.76 24.77
CA ALA A 432 53.04 -22.06 24.41
C ALA A 432 53.99 -21.87 23.22
N MET A 433 55.30 -21.76 23.50
CA MET A 433 56.45 -22.15 22.67
C MET A 433 57.68 -21.30 23.05
N ALA A 434 58.19 -21.56 24.25
CA ALA A 434 59.60 -21.33 24.53
C ALA A 434 60.36 -22.58 24.12
N SER A 435 61.03 -22.57 22.96
CA SER A 435 62.18 -23.44 22.66
C SER A 435 62.88 -23.01 21.36
N ALA A 436 64.20 -22.89 21.48
CA ALA A 436 65.19 -23.03 20.41
C ALA A 436 65.51 -21.83 19.48
N SER A 437 66.51 -21.07 19.91
CA SER A 437 67.82 -20.92 19.23
C SER A 437 67.98 -20.13 17.91
N VAL A 438 68.79 -19.06 18.01
CA VAL A 438 70.08 -18.86 17.28
C VAL A 438 70.06 -18.20 15.88
N ILE A 439 70.87 -17.12 15.77
CA ILE A 439 71.55 -16.50 14.60
C ILE A 439 70.86 -15.30 13.86
N ARG A 440 71.34 -14.10 14.23
CA ARG A 440 72.24 -13.17 13.49
C ARG A 440 71.71 -12.36 12.26
N ARG A 441 72.11 -11.07 12.30
CA ARG A 441 72.43 -10.07 11.26
C ARG A 441 71.41 -8.93 11.16
N LEU A 442 71.73 -7.70 11.53
CA LEU A 442 72.82 -6.75 11.14
C LEU A 442 72.20 -5.68 10.23
N ASP A 443 72.59 -4.44 10.52
CA ASP A 443 72.64 -3.26 9.65
C ASP A 443 71.28 -2.62 9.32
N ASP A 444 71.12 -1.30 9.28
CA ASP A 444 71.96 -0.14 9.59
C ASP A 444 71.06 1.10 9.44
N ASP A 445 71.48 2.18 10.07
CA ASP A 445 71.43 3.56 9.57
C ASP A 445 70.16 4.46 9.65
N ASP A 446 70.49 5.63 10.20
CA ASP A 446 70.08 6.99 9.83
C ASP A 446 68.88 7.65 10.53
N ASP A 447 69.23 8.40 11.60
CA ASP A 447 69.30 9.86 11.59
C ASP A 447 68.10 10.63 10.98
N MET A 448 67.31 11.30 11.83
CA MET A 448 67.50 12.74 12.10
C MET A 448 66.35 13.37 12.89
N ASP A 449 66.78 14.18 13.85
CA ASP A 449 66.10 15.24 14.61
C ASP A 449 65.04 16.03 13.83
N PHE A 450 64.00 16.50 14.53
CA PHE A 450 63.88 17.94 14.84
C PHE A 450 62.89 18.20 15.99
N SER A 451 63.34 19.14 16.81
CA SER A 451 62.92 19.66 18.11
C SER A 451 61.59 20.41 18.16
N ASP A 452 61.00 20.40 19.37
CA ASP A 452 60.54 21.53 20.19
C ASP A 452 59.95 22.78 19.49
N ASP A 453 58.73 23.20 19.85
CA ASP A 453 58.49 24.05 21.04
C ASP A 453 57.05 24.61 21.08
N ASP A 454 56.51 24.59 22.30
CA ASP A 454 55.55 25.47 22.98
C ASP A 454 54.98 26.72 22.26
N ASN A 455 53.65 26.92 22.34
CA ASN A 455 52.99 27.81 23.33
C ASN A 455 51.54 28.19 22.98
N ASN A 456 50.72 28.22 24.05
CA ASN A 456 49.57 29.08 24.38
C ASN A 456 48.92 29.99 23.31
N GLU A 457 47.58 30.03 23.28
CA GLU A 457 46.77 31.13 23.87
C GLU A 457 45.24 30.86 23.70
N GLU A 458 44.53 31.13 24.81
CA GLU A 458 43.22 31.81 24.95
C GLU A 458 41.95 31.25 24.26
N GLU A 459 40.97 30.78 25.06
CA GLU A 459 39.75 31.49 25.55
C GLU A 459 38.60 31.51 24.51
N GLU A 460 37.49 30.84 24.83
CA GLU A 460 36.18 31.47 24.99
C GLU A 460 35.17 30.45 25.55
N GLU A 461 34.68 30.75 26.76
CA GLU A 461 33.44 30.20 27.31
C GLU A 461 32.25 30.81 26.56
N ASP A 462 31.21 30.02 26.30
CA ASP A 462 29.86 30.57 26.48
C ASP A 462 28.84 29.51 26.84
N SER A 463 28.12 29.81 27.91
CA SER A 463 27.09 29.01 28.54
C SER A 463 25.75 29.73 28.36
N TYR A 464 24.70 29.03 27.95
CA TYR A 464 23.33 29.52 28.13
C TYR A 464 22.36 28.37 28.44
N THR A 465 22.09 28.22 29.72
CA THR A 465 20.82 27.72 30.25
C THR A 465 19.81 28.87 30.30
N ARG A 466 18.58 28.70 29.79
CA ARG A 466 17.40 29.34 30.39
C ARG A 466 16.06 28.68 30.04
N SER A 467 15.37 28.29 31.11
CA SER A 467 13.94 28.39 31.44
C SER A 467 12.87 27.95 30.42
N MET A 468 12.16 26.89 30.83
CA MET A 468 10.72 26.69 30.61
C MET A 468 9.93 27.90 31.14
N GLU A 469 9.05 28.45 30.31
CA GLU A 469 7.92 29.27 30.73
C GLU A 469 6.64 28.45 30.51
N GLU A 470 5.83 28.39 31.57
CA GLU A 470 4.45 27.91 31.57
C GLU A 470 3.58 28.87 30.75
N VAL A 471 2.69 28.32 29.92
CA VAL A 471 1.68 29.11 29.20
C VAL A 471 0.31 28.77 29.80
N ASP A 472 -0.28 29.78 30.43
CA ASP A 472 -1.68 29.81 30.88
C ASP A 472 -2.64 29.69 29.69
N VAL A 473 -3.68 28.89 29.86
CA VAL A 473 -4.79 28.73 28.91
C VAL A 473 -5.92 29.64 29.36
N GLU A 474 -6.15 30.76 28.65
CA GLU A 474 -7.35 31.58 28.81
C GLU A 474 -8.49 31.02 27.93
N GLU A 475 -9.66 30.83 28.55
CA GLU A 475 -10.94 30.53 27.91
C GLU A 475 -11.39 31.72 27.04
N ILE A 476 -11.74 31.44 25.78
CA ILE A 476 -12.43 32.40 24.91
C ILE A 476 -13.91 31.98 24.87
N GLU A 477 -14.78 32.80 25.48
CA GLU A 477 -16.23 32.74 25.33
C GLU A 477 -16.64 33.24 23.93
N ASP A 478 -17.40 32.43 23.19
CA ASP A 478 -18.04 32.79 21.92
C ASP A 478 -19.46 33.34 22.19
N PRO A 479 -19.75 34.62 21.90
CA PRO A 479 -21.04 35.22 22.15
C PRO A 479 -21.88 35.31 20.87
N ASP A 480 -22.29 34.19 20.26
CA ASP A 480 -23.36 34.18 19.22
C ASP A 480 -24.04 32.80 19.03
N ALA A 481 -24.26 32.06 20.11
CA ALA A 481 -25.14 30.89 20.10
C ALA A 481 -26.63 31.30 20.11
N MET A 482 -27.25 31.43 18.93
CA MET A 482 -28.70 31.53 18.83
C MET A 482 -29.39 30.16 18.88
N ASN A 483 -30.23 30.07 19.91
CA ASN A 483 -31.21 29.05 20.25
C ASN A 483 -32.29 28.93 19.15
N PHE A 484 -32.62 27.71 18.72
CA PHE A 484 -33.90 27.42 18.04
C PHE A 484 -34.50 26.15 18.66
N ALA A 485 -35.18 26.36 19.77
CA ALA A 485 -36.36 25.59 20.15
C ALA A 485 -37.54 26.53 19.92
N ASP A 486 -38.46 26.16 19.02
CA ASP A 486 -39.90 26.20 19.28
C ASP A 486 -40.63 25.61 18.06
N PHE A 487 -41.33 24.52 18.35
CA PHE A 487 -42.36 23.88 17.53
C PHE A 487 -43.63 24.72 17.63
N ASP A 488 -44.26 25.01 16.50
CA ASP A 488 -45.69 25.33 16.45
C ASP A 488 -46.39 24.23 15.64
N GLU A 489 -47.22 23.44 16.34
CA GLU A 489 -48.31 22.65 15.79
C GLU A 489 -49.54 23.57 15.68
N GLU A 490 -50.06 23.78 14.47
CA GLU A 490 -51.49 23.96 14.18
C GLU A 490 -51.68 24.20 12.68
N GLU A 491 -52.08 23.16 11.94
CA GLU A 491 -53.31 23.14 11.12
C GLU A 491 -53.41 21.78 10.40
N LEU A 492 -54.44 21.04 10.80
CA LEU A 492 -54.92 19.79 10.22
C LEU A 492 -56.10 20.09 9.28
N ASP A 493 -56.29 19.13 8.36
CA ASP A 493 -57.50 18.82 7.59
C ASP A 493 -57.77 19.63 6.32
N ASP A 494 -57.53 19.01 5.15
CA ASP A 494 -58.61 18.45 4.33
C ASP A 494 -58.05 17.65 3.12
N ASP A 495 -58.86 16.70 2.63
CA ASP A 495 -58.74 15.89 1.39
C ASP A 495 -57.94 14.58 1.44
N VAL A 496 -58.51 13.60 2.16
CA VAL A 496 -58.39 12.17 1.82
C VAL A 496 -59.60 11.77 0.97
N ASP A 497 -59.44 11.66 -0.35
CA ASP A 497 -60.35 10.90 -1.23
C ASP A 497 -59.73 10.69 -2.63
N ASN A 498 -59.07 9.53 -2.83
CA ASN A 498 -59.03 8.71 -4.07
C ASN A 498 -57.80 7.78 -4.07
N ILE A 499 -57.90 6.67 -3.35
CA ILE A 499 -57.19 5.44 -3.69
C ILE A 499 -58.28 4.40 -3.91
N ASP A 500 -58.74 4.32 -5.17
CA ASP A 500 -59.42 3.16 -5.74
C ASP A 500 -59.61 3.39 -7.25
N SER A 501 -58.51 3.26 -8.01
CA SER A 501 -58.50 2.80 -9.39
C SER A 501 -57.07 2.84 -9.89
N LEU A 502 -56.42 1.67 -10.00
CA LEU A 502 -55.33 1.33 -10.93
C LEU A 502 -54.71 -0.05 -10.58
N PHE A 503 -55.56 -1.03 -10.26
CA PHE A 503 -55.22 -2.44 -10.43
C PHE A 503 -56.13 -2.97 -11.53
N GLY A 504 -55.65 -2.85 -12.76
CA GLY A 504 -56.20 -3.57 -13.91
C GLY A 504 -55.30 -4.77 -14.17
N ASP A 505 -55.91 -5.94 -14.08
CA ASP A 505 -55.42 -7.21 -14.60
C ASP A 505 -55.02 -7.07 -16.08
N ASP A 506 -53.93 -7.71 -16.48
CA ASP A 506 -53.75 -8.26 -17.83
C ASP A 506 -52.71 -9.39 -17.75
N ASP A 507 -53.22 -10.61 -17.63
CA ASP A 507 -52.62 -11.82 -18.19
C ASP A 507 -52.79 -11.77 -19.73
N ASP A 508 -51.71 -11.98 -20.50
CA ASP A 508 -51.65 -12.93 -21.63
C ASP A 508 -50.40 -12.72 -22.53
N ASP A 509 -49.70 -13.83 -22.78
CA ASP A 509 -48.96 -14.25 -23.99
C ASP A 509 -47.84 -13.37 -24.60
N ILE A 510 -46.57 -13.79 -24.37
CA ILE A 510 -45.55 -14.30 -25.33
C ILE A 510 -44.14 -14.30 -24.73
#